data_AF-A0AA97HHF0-F1
#
_entry.id   AF-A0AA97HHF0-F1
#
_cell.length_a   1.000
_cell.length_b   1.000
_cell.length_c   1.000
_cell.angle_alpha   90.00
_cell.angle_beta   90.00
_cell.angle_gamma   90.00
#
_symmetry.space_group_name_H-M   'P 1'
#
loop_
_entity.id
_entity.type
_entity.pdbx_description
1 polymer ?
#
loop_
_entity_poly.entity_id
_entity_poly.type
_entity_poly.pdbx_seq_one_letter_code
_entity_poly.pdbx_strand_id
1 'polypeptide(L)'
;MRTFLVVTCFAVLLTGCAAFEQSQERESTAMLMMQAAGQAEGLHDLRVPPAAVDDRAALIQAAEAALVSELAPLNIGRAEPVSYPVQAAFMTTSARADPTLHSRAGIGLIGWLPASLAENDLAARTAWSEVVEQAAARALPEGYETQPFEWIDVSAEGKKSARRVLRVQGPLCLDWSCVLDGVFTSREAPRLNPDGQMQRVQTPELAGHGEAESYTPLQANPLSVRRLTAQYLEVGNGQSQQYRMETQPLAEFDISAFYLRVSAELPEWAFIFVGSENAVYDPVVPVVLHQGQELFFAVPGTRQR
;
A
#
# COMPACT_ATOMS: atom_id res chain seq x y z
N MET A 1 -34.91 -66.42 -43.17
CA MET A 1 -36.19 -65.80 -43.56
C MET A 1 -36.61 -64.81 -42.49
N ARG A 2 -37.04 -63.61 -42.93
CA ARG A 2 -37.75 -62.55 -42.19
C ARG A 2 -36.97 -61.68 -41.20
N THR A 3 -36.52 -60.57 -41.75
CA THR A 3 -36.54 -59.19 -41.21
C THR A 3 -37.67 -58.90 -40.20
N PHE A 4 -37.33 -58.19 -39.11
CA PHE A 4 -38.06 -57.00 -38.66
C PHE A 4 -37.09 -56.01 -37.99
N LEU A 5 -37.33 -54.74 -38.32
CA LEU A 5 -36.56 -53.52 -38.05
C LEU A 5 -37.31 -52.75 -36.94
N VAL A 6 -36.72 -51.66 -36.42
CA VAL A 6 -37.35 -50.53 -35.65
C VAL A 6 -37.25 -50.69 -34.12
N VAL A 7 -36.79 -49.75 -33.27
CA VAL A 7 -36.18 -48.40 -33.34
C VAL A 7 -35.90 -47.97 -31.88
N THR A 8 -34.86 -47.15 -31.66
CA THR A 8 -34.59 -46.24 -30.52
C THR A 8 -34.68 -46.72 -29.07
N CYS A 9 -33.58 -46.56 -28.33
CA CYS A 9 -33.46 -45.46 -27.35
C CYS A 9 -32.00 -45.29 -26.92
N PHE A 10 -31.34 -44.30 -27.52
CA PHE A 10 -30.10 -43.71 -27.06
C PHE A 10 -30.41 -42.95 -25.76
N ALA A 11 -30.31 -43.61 -24.61
CA ALA A 11 -30.24 -42.93 -23.32
C ALA A 11 -28.78 -42.50 -23.12
N VAL A 12 -28.43 -41.36 -23.71
CA VAL A 12 -27.29 -40.57 -23.26
C VAL A 12 -27.60 -40.19 -21.83
N LEU A 13 -27.01 -40.91 -20.88
CA LEU A 13 -26.87 -40.44 -19.51
C LEU A 13 -25.93 -39.24 -19.56
N LEU A 14 -26.51 -38.08 -19.91
CA LEU A 14 -26.04 -36.78 -19.50
C LEU A 14 -26.24 -36.70 -17.98
N THR A 15 -25.45 -37.46 -17.22
CA THR A 15 -25.08 -37.05 -15.88
C THR A 15 -24.22 -35.83 -16.09
N GLY A 16 -24.90 -34.67 -16.11
CA GLY A 16 -24.25 -33.38 -16.15
C GLY A 16 -23.17 -33.37 -15.07
N CYS A 17 -21.94 -33.17 -15.50
CA CYS A 17 -21.00 -32.39 -14.72
C CYS A 17 -21.63 -31.00 -14.55
N ALA A 18 -22.61 -30.89 -13.66
CA ALA A 18 -22.70 -29.71 -12.84
C ALA A 18 -21.42 -29.77 -11.99
N ALA A 19 -20.32 -29.32 -12.59
CA ALA A 19 -19.28 -28.71 -11.83
C ALA A 19 -20.01 -27.67 -11.00
N PHE A 20 -20.24 -28.01 -9.73
CA PHE A 20 -20.39 -27.03 -8.70
C PHE A 20 -19.12 -26.19 -8.84
N GLU A 21 -19.18 -25.11 -9.64
CA GLU A 21 -18.35 -23.95 -9.41
C GLU A 21 -18.77 -23.47 -8.03
N GLN A 22 -18.23 -24.14 -7.01
CA GLN A 22 -17.91 -23.52 -5.76
C GLN A 22 -17.07 -22.34 -6.22
N SER A 23 -17.67 -21.16 -6.34
CA SER A 23 -16.91 -19.95 -6.63
C SER A 23 -15.96 -19.87 -5.46
N GLN A 24 -14.73 -20.34 -5.67
CA GLN A 24 -13.61 -20.03 -4.79
C GLN A 24 -13.73 -18.53 -4.61
N GLU A 25 -13.92 -18.09 -3.36
CA GLU A 25 -13.98 -16.67 -3.04
C GLU A 25 -12.65 -16.09 -3.48
N ARG A 26 -12.62 -15.59 -4.71
CA ARG A 26 -11.41 -15.10 -5.32
C ARG A 26 -11.20 -13.73 -4.75
N GLU A 27 -10.19 -13.63 -3.89
CA GLU A 27 -9.70 -12.36 -3.37
C GLU A 27 -9.06 -11.54 -4.50
N SER A 28 -9.15 -10.22 -4.38
CA SER A 28 -8.44 -9.31 -5.28
C SER A 28 -6.93 -9.43 -5.07
N THR A 29 -6.15 -9.03 -6.08
CA THR A 29 -4.69 -8.95 -5.92
C THR A 29 -4.33 -8.03 -4.75
N ALA A 30 -5.02 -6.91 -4.57
CA ALA A 30 -4.79 -5.98 -3.47
C ALA A 30 -5.02 -6.65 -2.09
N MET A 31 -6.09 -7.44 -1.96
CA MET A 31 -6.36 -8.18 -0.73
C MET A 31 -5.28 -9.23 -0.43
N LEU A 32 -4.91 -10.03 -1.43
CA LEU A 32 -3.85 -11.04 -1.29
C LEU A 32 -2.52 -10.42 -0.85
N MET A 33 -2.17 -9.24 -1.39
CA MET A 33 -0.98 -8.48 -0.98
C MET A 33 -1.03 -8.10 0.50
N MET A 34 -2.15 -7.51 0.93
CA MET A 34 -2.29 -7.07 2.32
C MET A 34 -2.30 -8.24 3.30
N GLN A 35 -2.85 -9.39 2.90
CA GLN A 35 -2.81 -10.61 3.70
C GLN A 35 -1.39 -11.15 3.84
N ALA A 36 -0.64 -11.25 2.74
CA ALA A 36 0.75 -11.69 2.78
C ALA A 36 1.65 -10.74 3.59
N ALA A 37 1.33 -9.45 3.60
CA ALA A 37 2.01 -8.45 4.42
C ALA A 37 1.58 -8.45 5.89
N GLY A 38 0.54 -9.22 6.27
CA GLY A 38 -0.02 -9.20 7.63
C GLY A 38 -0.74 -7.89 7.98
N GLN A 39 -1.23 -7.16 6.97
CA GLN A 39 -1.83 -5.83 7.09
C GLN A 39 -3.29 -5.76 6.59
N ALA A 40 -3.91 -6.91 6.32
CA ALA A 40 -5.31 -6.99 5.89
C ALA A 40 -6.34 -6.67 6.98
N GLU A 41 -5.90 -6.40 8.22
CA GLU A 41 -6.81 -6.16 9.33
C GLU A 41 -7.77 -5.00 9.03
N GLY A 42 -9.06 -5.32 9.08
CA GLY A 42 -10.12 -4.35 8.85
C GLY A 42 -10.47 -4.07 7.39
N LEU A 43 -9.76 -4.66 6.43
CA LEU A 43 -10.07 -4.56 5.00
C LEU A 43 -10.99 -5.68 4.54
N HIS A 44 -11.76 -5.40 3.49
CA HIS A 44 -12.59 -6.39 2.80
C HIS A 44 -12.73 -6.04 1.31
N ASP A 45 -12.79 -7.06 0.45
CA ASP A 45 -13.01 -6.89 -1.00
C ASP A 45 -14.46 -6.57 -1.33
N LEU A 46 -14.69 -5.50 -2.10
CA LEU A 46 -16.03 -5.21 -2.57
C LEU A 46 -16.40 -6.08 -3.77
N ARG A 47 -17.56 -6.74 -3.72
CA ARG A 47 -18.14 -7.42 -4.88
C ARG A 47 -18.85 -6.41 -5.78
N VAL A 48 -18.35 -6.23 -7.00
CA VAL A 48 -18.81 -5.17 -7.92
C VAL A 48 -19.15 -5.70 -9.31
N PRO A 49 -19.92 -4.96 -10.14
CA PRO A 49 -20.07 -5.30 -11.55
C PRO A 49 -18.71 -5.45 -12.24
N PRO A 50 -18.53 -6.38 -13.20
CA PRO A 50 -17.22 -6.60 -13.85
C PRO A 50 -16.60 -5.34 -14.47
N ALA A 51 -17.42 -4.40 -14.95
CA ALA A 51 -16.95 -3.14 -15.52
C ALA A 51 -16.36 -2.16 -14.48
N ALA A 52 -16.55 -2.41 -13.18
CA ALA A 52 -16.11 -1.56 -12.08
C ALA A 52 -14.86 -2.10 -11.34
N VAL A 53 -14.33 -3.27 -11.75
CA VAL A 53 -13.17 -3.88 -11.06
C VAL A 53 -11.92 -3.02 -11.21
N ASP A 54 -11.72 -2.41 -12.38
CA ASP A 54 -10.54 -1.62 -12.73
C ASP A 54 -10.86 -0.13 -12.99
N ASP A 55 -12.08 0.31 -12.69
CA ASP A 55 -12.52 1.71 -12.90
C ASP A 55 -12.90 2.33 -11.56
N ARG A 56 -12.09 3.30 -11.11
CA ARG A 56 -12.27 3.98 -9.84
C ARG A 56 -13.63 4.67 -9.71
N ALA A 57 -14.12 5.33 -10.76
CA ALA A 57 -15.37 6.07 -10.70
C ALA A 57 -16.57 5.12 -10.60
N ALA A 58 -16.55 4.03 -11.37
CA ALA A 58 -17.55 2.98 -11.28
C ALA A 58 -17.49 2.23 -9.94
N LEU A 59 -16.28 2.05 -9.38
CA LEU A 59 -16.08 1.43 -8.08
C LEU A 59 -16.68 2.27 -6.94
N ILE A 60 -16.51 3.59 -6.97
CA ILE A 60 -17.15 4.52 -6.01
C ILE A 60 -18.68 4.38 -6.07
N GLN A 61 -19.27 4.37 -7.27
CA GLN A 61 -20.71 4.18 -7.43
C GLN A 61 -21.19 2.82 -6.91
N ALA A 62 -20.41 1.76 -7.15
CA ALA A 62 -20.71 0.42 -6.65
C ALA A 62 -20.64 0.36 -5.11
N ALA A 63 -19.66 1.04 -4.51
CA ALA A 63 -19.51 1.14 -3.05
C ALA A 63 -20.69 1.88 -2.41
N GLU A 64 -21.12 3.00 -2.97
CA GLU A 64 -22.32 3.74 -2.52
C GLU A 64 -23.57 2.85 -2.58
N ALA A 65 -23.79 2.16 -3.70
CA ALA A 65 -24.93 1.26 -3.87
C ALA A 65 -24.91 0.09 -2.88
N ALA A 66 -23.72 -0.49 -2.64
CA ALA A 66 -23.54 -1.56 -1.67
C ALA A 66 -23.90 -1.11 -0.25
N LEU A 67 -23.44 0.07 0.18
CA LEU A 67 -23.77 0.63 1.49
C LEU A 67 -25.27 0.92 1.64
N VAL A 68 -25.92 1.46 0.62
CA VAL A 68 -27.39 1.66 0.63
C VAL A 68 -28.12 0.33 0.83
N SER A 69 -27.69 -0.73 0.13
CA SER A 69 -28.28 -2.05 0.27
C SER A 69 -28.05 -2.65 1.65
N GLU A 70 -26.85 -2.48 2.23
CA GLU A 70 -26.50 -2.97 3.57
C GLU A 70 -27.34 -2.28 4.66
N LEU A 71 -27.55 -0.97 4.51
CA LEU A 71 -28.26 -0.13 5.47
C LEU A 71 -29.79 -0.19 5.36
N ALA A 72 -30.33 -0.63 4.21
CA ALA A 72 -31.77 -0.73 3.97
C ALA A 72 -32.54 -1.41 5.12
N PRO A 73 -32.18 -2.63 5.61
CA PRO A 73 -32.88 -3.25 6.73
C PRO A 73 -32.73 -2.48 8.06
N LEU A 74 -31.59 -1.81 8.28
CA LEU A 74 -31.31 -1.06 9.51
C LEU A 74 -32.06 0.28 9.59
N ASN A 75 -32.50 0.79 8.44
CA ASN A 75 -33.18 2.07 8.32
C ASN A 75 -34.72 1.94 8.28
N ILE A 76 -35.26 0.73 8.32
CA ILE A 76 -36.71 0.51 8.36
C ILE A 76 -37.32 1.19 9.60
N GLY A 77 -38.27 2.10 9.39
CA GLY A 77 -39.01 2.77 10.45
C GLY A 77 -38.24 3.86 11.20
N ARG A 78 -37.01 4.19 10.79
CA ARG A 78 -36.26 5.32 11.35
C ARG A 78 -36.72 6.64 10.76
N ALA A 79 -36.90 7.65 11.61
CA ALA A 79 -37.16 9.02 11.17
C ALA A 79 -35.92 9.64 10.49
N GLU A 80 -34.73 9.29 10.96
CA GLU A 80 -33.44 9.71 10.41
C GLU A 80 -32.63 8.47 10.00
N PRO A 81 -32.42 8.23 8.69
CA PRO A 81 -31.61 7.12 8.21
C PRO A 81 -30.14 7.25 8.64
N VAL A 82 -29.52 6.12 9.01
CA VAL A 82 -28.07 6.05 9.15
C VAL A 82 -27.44 6.04 7.75
N SER A 83 -26.32 6.74 7.61
CA SER A 83 -25.47 6.73 6.41
C SER A 83 -24.01 6.48 6.81
N TYR A 84 -23.24 5.91 5.89
CA TYR A 84 -21.80 5.77 6.02
C TYR A 84 -21.10 6.46 4.86
N PRO A 85 -19.87 6.98 5.05
CA PRO A 85 -19.06 7.46 3.94
C PRO A 85 -18.64 6.28 3.03
N VAL A 86 -18.35 6.57 1.75
CA VAL A 86 -18.04 5.56 0.71
C VAL A 86 -16.94 4.58 1.15
N GLN A 87 -15.92 5.10 1.83
CA GLN A 87 -14.79 4.35 2.36
C GLN A 87 -15.20 3.13 3.20
N ALA A 88 -16.35 3.21 3.89
CA ALA A 88 -16.84 2.15 4.77
C ALA A 88 -17.22 0.86 4.02
N ALA A 89 -17.45 0.91 2.71
CA ALA A 89 -17.75 -0.26 1.88
C ALA A 89 -16.58 -1.26 1.81
N PHE A 90 -15.36 -0.79 2.03
CA PHE A 90 -14.12 -1.59 2.00
C PHE A 90 -13.64 -1.99 3.40
N MET A 91 -14.43 -1.67 4.43
CA MET A 91 -14.09 -1.92 5.81
C MET A 91 -14.98 -2.99 6.41
N THR A 92 -14.39 -3.84 7.25
CA THR A 92 -15.16 -4.72 8.13
C THR A 92 -15.93 -3.89 9.16
N THR A 93 -16.98 -4.46 9.77
CA THR A 93 -17.76 -3.77 10.81
C THR A 93 -16.90 -3.29 11.99
N SER A 94 -15.91 -4.09 12.41
CA SER A 94 -14.99 -3.70 13.48
C SER A 94 -14.11 -2.53 13.06
N ALA A 95 -13.61 -2.54 11.82
CA ALA A 95 -12.76 -1.48 11.31
C ALA A 95 -13.46 -0.14 11.17
N ARG A 96 -14.76 -0.14 10.84
CA ARG A 96 -15.57 1.09 10.82
C ARG A 96 -15.59 1.80 12.17
N ALA A 97 -15.44 1.06 13.27
CA ALA A 97 -15.46 1.58 14.64
C ALA A 97 -14.07 1.87 15.24
N ASP A 98 -12.99 1.37 14.63
CA ASP A 98 -11.62 1.58 15.10
C ASP A 98 -10.85 2.56 14.18
N PRO A 99 -10.69 3.83 14.58
CA PRO A 99 -9.98 4.82 13.77
C PRO A 99 -8.45 4.65 13.80
N THR A 100 -7.91 3.74 14.61
CA THR A 100 -6.46 3.56 14.78
C THR A 100 -5.85 2.56 13.81
N LEU A 101 -6.69 1.81 13.08
CA LEU A 101 -6.22 0.82 12.12
C LEU A 101 -5.47 1.47 10.95
N HIS A 102 -4.28 0.93 10.65
CA HIS A 102 -3.47 1.37 9.53
C HIS A 102 -4.21 1.27 8.19
N SER A 103 -5.08 0.28 8.03
CA SER A 103 -5.87 0.08 6.81
C SER A 103 -6.79 1.25 6.45
N ARG A 104 -7.11 2.15 7.40
CA ARG A 104 -7.98 3.30 7.16
C ARG A 104 -7.23 4.47 6.54
N ALA A 105 -6.24 4.98 7.25
CA ALA A 105 -5.55 6.23 6.89
C ALA A 105 -4.04 6.02 6.65
N GLY A 106 -3.55 4.80 6.73
CA GLY A 106 -2.14 4.47 6.53
C GLY A 106 -1.69 4.64 5.10
N ILE A 107 -0.40 4.92 4.94
CA ILE A 107 0.32 4.79 3.68
C ILE A 107 1.66 4.13 3.99
N GLY A 108 2.02 3.13 3.19
CA GLY A 108 3.12 2.24 3.55
C GLY A 108 3.72 1.53 2.37
N LEU A 109 5.05 1.50 2.33
CA LEU A 109 5.78 0.60 1.44
C LEU A 109 5.73 -0.83 1.96
N ILE A 110 5.39 -1.75 1.07
CA ILE A 110 5.36 -3.20 1.29
C ILE A 110 6.32 -3.82 0.28
N GLY A 111 7.06 -4.85 0.67
CA GLY A 111 7.89 -5.56 -0.29
C GLY A 111 8.56 -6.79 0.27
N TRP A 112 9.02 -7.62 -0.65
CA TRP A 112 9.77 -8.85 -0.37
C TRP A 112 11.08 -8.80 -1.14
N LEU A 113 12.09 -8.17 -0.56
CA LEU A 113 13.44 -8.09 -1.11
C LEU A 113 14.00 -9.52 -1.26
N PRO A 114 14.38 -9.97 -2.46
CA PRO A 114 14.96 -11.29 -2.66
C PRO A 114 16.16 -11.55 -1.73
N ALA A 115 16.21 -12.72 -1.11
CA ALA A 115 17.27 -13.05 -0.15
C ALA A 115 18.67 -13.03 -0.79
N SER A 116 18.79 -13.29 -2.09
CA SER A 116 20.05 -13.18 -2.82
C SER A 116 20.67 -11.77 -2.83
N LEU A 117 19.88 -10.72 -2.57
CA LEU A 117 20.34 -9.33 -2.55
C LEU A 117 20.87 -8.88 -1.19
N ALA A 118 20.82 -9.73 -0.16
CA ALA A 118 21.27 -9.39 1.18
C ALA A 118 21.71 -10.60 2.02
N GLU A 119 22.88 -10.49 2.65
CA GLU A 119 23.42 -11.57 3.49
C GLU A 119 22.78 -11.64 4.89
N ASN A 120 22.17 -10.55 5.36
CA ASN A 120 21.57 -10.42 6.69
C ASN A 120 20.60 -9.23 6.74
N ASP A 121 19.86 -9.10 7.85
CA ASP A 121 18.84 -8.05 8.06
C ASP A 121 19.39 -6.62 7.89
N LEU A 122 20.66 -6.37 8.29
CA LEU A 122 21.30 -5.06 8.13
C LEU A 122 21.60 -4.74 6.67
N ALA A 123 22.11 -5.73 5.92
CA ALA A 123 22.35 -5.62 4.49
C ALA A 123 21.02 -5.45 3.74
N ALA A 124 19.99 -6.21 4.12
CA ALA A 124 18.65 -6.12 3.54
C ALA A 124 18.03 -4.74 3.74
N ARG A 125 18.15 -4.19 4.95
CA ARG A 125 17.69 -2.83 5.24
C ARG A 125 18.39 -1.78 4.37
N THR A 126 19.70 -1.91 4.21
CA THR A 126 20.50 -0.97 3.41
C THR A 126 20.12 -1.07 1.93
N ALA A 127 19.98 -2.29 1.40
CA ALA A 127 19.56 -2.54 0.02
C ALA A 127 18.12 -2.05 -0.25
N TRP A 128 17.18 -2.35 0.65
CA TRP A 128 15.81 -1.87 0.57
C TRP A 128 15.74 -0.35 0.57
N SER A 129 16.46 0.29 1.50
CA SER A 129 16.56 1.75 1.55
C SER A 129 17.09 2.32 0.23
N GLU A 130 18.11 1.71 -0.37
CA GLU A 130 18.67 2.19 -1.62
C GLU A 130 17.69 2.07 -2.79
N VAL A 131 16.97 0.95 -2.89
CA VAL A 131 15.89 0.76 -3.89
C VAL A 131 14.84 1.85 -3.75
N VAL A 132 14.34 2.07 -2.54
CA VAL A 132 13.28 3.05 -2.26
C VAL A 132 13.78 4.48 -2.51
N GLU A 133 15.00 4.81 -2.07
CA GLU A 133 15.62 6.13 -2.26
C GLU A 133 15.78 6.45 -3.75
N GLN A 134 16.29 5.51 -4.54
CA GLN A 134 16.47 5.68 -5.98
C GLN A 134 15.13 5.78 -6.71
N ALA A 135 14.14 4.96 -6.34
CA ALA A 135 12.80 5.05 -6.93
C ALA A 135 12.14 6.39 -6.62
N ALA A 136 12.23 6.85 -5.37
CA ALA A 136 11.67 8.12 -4.94
C ALA A 136 12.35 9.33 -5.61
N ALA A 137 13.68 9.31 -5.77
CA ALA A 137 14.40 10.36 -6.47
C ALA A 137 14.05 10.42 -7.97
N ARG A 138 13.97 9.27 -8.65
CA ARG A 138 13.60 9.19 -10.08
C ARG A 138 12.14 9.54 -10.34
N ALA A 139 11.26 9.31 -9.38
CA ALA A 139 9.86 9.64 -9.47
C ALA A 139 9.55 11.15 -9.31
N LEU A 140 10.54 11.97 -8.98
CA LEU A 140 10.34 13.42 -8.98
C LEU A 140 10.11 13.93 -10.42
N PRO A 141 9.28 14.97 -10.62
CA PRO A 141 9.09 15.56 -11.94
C PRO A 141 10.40 16.08 -12.55
N GLU A 142 10.40 16.31 -13.86
CA GLU A 142 11.54 16.94 -14.53
C GLU A 142 11.90 18.30 -13.88
N GLY A 143 13.20 18.58 -13.79
CA GLY A 143 13.73 19.80 -13.18
C GLY A 143 13.87 19.74 -11.66
N TYR A 144 13.55 18.60 -11.03
CA TYR A 144 13.89 18.34 -9.64
C TYR A 144 15.19 17.55 -9.53
N GLU A 145 15.97 17.87 -8.50
CA GLU A 145 17.20 17.16 -8.16
C GLU A 145 17.22 16.84 -6.67
N THR A 146 17.96 15.79 -6.32
CA THR A 146 18.10 15.34 -4.93
C THR A 146 19.55 15.25 -4.52
N GLN A 147 19.84 15.59 -3.26
CA GLN A 147 21.11 15.28 -2.63
C GLN A 147 20.89 14.62 -1.26
N PRO A 148 21.70 13.64 -0.89
CA PRO A 148 21.63 13.04 0.42
C PRO A 148 21.98 14.03 1.53
N PHE A 149 21.27 13.92 2.66
CA PHE A 149 21.63 14.60 3.89
C PHE A 149 21.48 13.63 5.07
N GLU A 150 22.57 13.42 5.79
CA GLU A 150 22.64 12.50 6.93
C GLU A 150 23.17 13.22 8.17
N TRP A 151 22.72 12.78 9.35
CA TRP A 151 23.23 13.24 10.62
C TRP A 151 23.08 12.17 11.70
N ILE A 152 23.74 12.40 12.84
CA ILE A 152 23.63 11.56 14.04
C ILE A 152 23.10 12.41 15.19
N ASP A 153 21.97 11.97 15.74
CA ASP A 153 21.42 12.49 16.99
C ASP A 153 22.04 11.77 18.19
N VAL A 154 22.11 12.47 19.32
CA VAL A 154 22.59 11.96 20.61
C VAL A 154 21.55 12.25 21.68
N SER A 155 21.05 11.21 22.35
CA SER A 155 20.12 11.34 23.47
C SER A 155 20.81 11.87 24.73
N ALA A 156 20.04 12.24 25.76
CA ALA A 156 20.60 12.70 27.04
C ALA A 156 21.42 11.61 27.75
N GLU A 157 21.15 10.34 27.46
CA GLU A 157 21.88 9.16 27.95
C GLU A 157 23.09 8.82 27.07
N GLY A 158 23.40 9.62 26.05
CA GLY A 158 24.51 9.39 25.12
C GLY A 158 24.23 8.34 24.03
N LYS A 159 22.98 7.87 23.88
CA LYS A 159 22.61 6.94 22.82
C LYS A 159 22.60 7.65 21.47
N LYS A 160 23.26 7.07 20.47
CA LYS A 160 23.33 7.63 19.11
C LYS A 160 22.27 7.03 18.20
N SER A 161 21.69 7.85 17.33
CA SER A 161 20.81 7.41 16.25
C SER A 161 21.11 8.15 14.97
N ALA A 162 21.23 7.42 13.86
CA ALA A 162 21.45 8.02 12.55
C ALA A 162 20.12 8.29 11.84
N ARG A 163 20.08 9.38 11.08
CA ARG A 163 18.96 9.77 10.23
C ARG A 163 19.48 10.14 8.86
N ARG A 164 18.65 9.90 7.85
CA ARG A 164 18.94 10.23 6.46
C ARG A 164 17.67 10.70 5.78
N VAL A 165 17.79 11.76 4.99
CA VAL A 165 16.76 12.26 4.07
C VAL A 165 17.41 12.60 2.74
N LEU A 166 16.60 12.84 1.71
CA LEU A 166 17.06 13.53 0.52
C LEU A 166 16.62 15.00 0.60
N ARG A 167 17.55 15.94 0.45
CA ARG A 167 17.21 17.32 0.15
C ARG A 167 16.78 17.39 -1.30
N VAL A 168 15.72 18.14 -1.56
CA VAL A 168 15.14 18.29 -2.89
C VAL A 168 15.28 19.74 -3.31
N GLN A 169 15.83 19.95 -4.50
CA GLN A 169 15.75 21.22 -5.20
C GLN A 169 14.90 21.11 -6.46
N GLY A 170 14.21 22.17 -6.86
CA GLY A 170 13.40 22.20 -8.08
C GLY A 170 12.39 23.36 -8.10
N PRO A 171 11.47 23.39 -9.06
CA PRO A 171 10.52 24.49 -9.26
C PRO A 171 9.76 24.95 -8.01
N LEU A 172 9.33 24.02 -7.15
CA LEU A 172 8.61 24.32 -5.90
C LEU A 172 9.51 24.34 -4.64
N CYS A 173 10.80 24.07 -4.84
CA CYS A 173 11.78 23.72 -3.80
C CYS A 173 13.11 24.43 -4.07
N LEU A 174 13.12 25.76 -4.13
CA LEU A 174 14.34 26.52 -4.42
C LEU A 174 15.38 26.37 -3.29
N ASP A 175 16.66 26.45 -3.61
CA ASP A 175 17.76 26.43 -2.64
C ASP A 175 17.68 25.26 -1.65
N TRP A 176 17.35 24.07 -2.15
CA TRP A 176 17.21 22.86 -1.34
C TRP A 176 16.17 22.95 -0.22
N SER A 177 15.14 23.79 -0.37
CA SER A 177 14.11 24.07 0.65
C SER A 177 13.07 22.98 0.84
N CYS A 178 13.22 21.82 0.21
CA CYS A 178 12.36 20.66 0.43
C CYS A 178 13.16 19.45 0.91
N VAL A 179 12.45 18.56 1.58
CA VAL A 179 12.96 17.26 2.01
C VAL A 179 12.05 16.17 1.47
N LEU A 180 12.67 15.14 0.91
CA LEU A 180 12.03 13.86 0.69
C LEU A 180 12.44 12.99 1.87
N ASP A 181 11.48 12.75 2.75
CA ASP A 181 11.60 11.92 3.94
C ASP A 181 11.02 10.55 3.67
N GLY A 182 11.63 9.56 4.31
CA GLY A 182 11.38 8.15 4.13
C GLY A 182 12.25 7.41 5.12
N VAL A 183 12.09 6.10 5.18
CA VAL A 183 12.94 5.29 6.05
C VAL A 183 14.24 4.94 5.35
N PHE A 184 14.99 6.00 5.06
CA PHE A 184 16.31 5.89 4.46
C PHE A 184 17.34 5.56 5.53
N THR A 185 18.14 4.55 5.22
CA THR A 185 19.22 4.06 6.08
C THR A 185 20.48 4.88 5.82
N SER A 186 21.12 5.35 6.88
CA SER A 186 22.39 6.07 6.80
C SER A 186 23.44 5.19 6.13
N ARG A 187 24.16 5.74 5.16
CA ARG A 187 25.30 5.06 4.54
C ARG A 187 26.52 5.07 5.45
N GLU A 188 26.67 6.09 6.28
CA GLU A 188 27.81 6.25 7.19
C GLU A 188 27.67 5.39 8.46
N ALA A 189 26.45 5.30 9.00
CA ALA A 189 26.20 4.62 10.26
C ALA A 189 24.89 3.80 10.23
N PRO A 190 24.75 2.82 9.32
CA PRO A 190 23.49 2.10 9.11
C PRO A 190 23.00 1.42 10.39
N ARG A 191 23.90 0.88 11.22
CA ARG A 191 23.56 0.24 12.51
C ARG A 191 22.91 1.18 13.52
N LEU A 192 23.03 2.50 13.35
CA LEU A 192 22.44 3.50 14.23
C LEU A 192 21.05 3.95 13.76
N ASN A 193 20.57 3.52 12.59
CA ASN A 193 19.19 3.81 12.18
C ASN A 193 18.20 3.05 13.09
N PRO A 194 17.25 3.74 13.73
CA PRO A 194 16.22 3.08 14.54
C PRO A 194 15.19 2.37 13.67
N ASP A 195 14.89 2.94 12.50
CA ASP A 195 13.79 2.52 11.63
C ASP A 195 14.27 1.61 10.48
N GLY A 196 13.31 1.08 9.73
CA GLY A 196 13.57 0.34 8.48
C GLY A 196 14.05 -1.08 8.69
N GLN A 197 13.83 -1.61 9.90
CA GLN A 197 14.21 -2.97 10.23
C GLN A 197 13.51 -3.94 9.28
N MET A 198 14.30 -4.87 8.76
CA MET A 198 13.85 -5.92 7.86
C MET A 198 13.87 -7.24 8.63
N GLN A 199 12.95 -8.14 8.31
CA GLN A 199 12.97 -9.51 8.80
C GLN A 199 12.96 -10.49 7.65
N ARG A 200 13.63 -11.63 7.84
CA ARG A 200 13.60 -12.74 6.89
C ARG A 200 12.30 -13.53 7.03
N VAL A 201 11.65 -13.81 5.91
CA VAL A 201 10.35 -14.50 5.84
C VAL A 201 10.35 -15.50 4.68
N GLN A 202 9.39 -16.44 4.71
CA GLN A 202 9.07 -17.22 3.52
C GLN A 202 8.44 -16.30 2.47
N THR A 203 8.88 -16.43 1.23
CA THR A 203 8.40 -15.58 0.14
C THR A 203 6.97 -15.99 -0.23
N PRO A 204 6.01 -15.05 -0.22
CA PRO A 204 4.68 -15.33 -0.74
C PRO A 204 4.73 -15.40 -2.28
N GLU A 205 3.89 -16.25 -2.88
CA GLU A 205 3.88 -16.48 -4.35
C GLU A 205 3.76 -15.17 -5.16
N LEU A 206 3.02 -14.21 -4.61
CA LEU A 206 2.75 -12.92 -5.20
C LEU A 206 3.95 -11.97 -5.28
N ALA A 207 5.06 -12.27 -4.61
CA ALA A 207 6.29 -11.48 -4.71
C ALA A 207 6.97 -11.61 -6.09
N GLY A 208 6.65 -12.66 -6.86
CA GLY A 208 6.98 -12.75 -8.28
C GLY A 208 8.45 -13.03 -8.64
N HIS A 209 9.38 -13.02 -7.69
CA HIS A 209 10.82 -13.22 -7.97
C HIS A 209 11.33 -14.67 -7.79
N GLY A 210 10.48 -15.60 -7.33
CA GLY A 210 10.74 -17.04 -7.35
C GLY A 210 11.74 -17.59 -6.31
N GLU A 211 12.29 -16.76 -5.42
CA GLU A 211 13.12 -17.23 -4.31
C GLU A 211 12.25 -17.73 -3.15
N ALA A 212 12.68 -18.77 -2.44
CA ALA A 212 11.92 -19.33 -1.32
C ALA A 212 11.87 -18.40 -0.09
N GLU A 213 12.90 -17.57 0.11
CA GLU A 213 13.00 -16.65 1.24
C GLU A 213 13.25 -15.23 0.74
N SER A 214 12.73 -14.26 1.50
CA SER A 214 12.86 -12.83 1.25
C SER A 214 13.00 -12.05 2.55
N TYR A 215 13.36 -10.77 2.42
CA TYR A 215 13.34 -9.81 3.51
C TYR A 215 12.17 -8.84 3.32
N THR A 216 11.40 -8.60 4.38
CA THR A 216 10.27 -7.66 4.36
C THR A 216 10.41 -6.61 5.48
N PRO A 217 10.00 -5.35 5.26
CA PRO A 217 10.03 -4.34 6.29
C PRO A 217 9.07 -4.68 7.44
N LEU A 218 9.53 -4.52 8.68
CA LEU A 218 8.72 -4.75 9.88
C LEU A 218 7.62 -3.70 10.08
N GLN A 219 7.76 -2.54 9.46
CA GLN A 219 6.84 -1.43 9.60
C GLN A 219 6.58 -0.81 8.22
N ALA A 220 5.30 -0.61 7.92
CA ALA A 220 4.86 0.25 6.83
C ALA A 220 5.29 1.68 7.13
N ASN A 221 6.08 2.28 6.24
CA ASN A 221 6.55 3.64 6.42
C ASN A 221 6.20 4.51 5.22
N PRO A 222 5.74 5.75 5.45
CA PRO A 222 5.41 6.67 4.39
C PRO A 222 6.69 7.23 3.75
N LEU A 223 6.64 7.47 2.46
CA LEU A 223 7.50 8.46 1.79
C LEU A 223 6.80 9.80 1.81
N SER A 224 7.49 10.92 1.93
CA SER A 224 6.83 12.23 1.80
C SER A 224 7.78 13.27 1.25
N VAL A 225 7.25 14.18 0.41
CA VAL A 225 7.96 15.38 -0.03
C VAL A 225 7.34 16.57 0.69
N ARG A 226 8.15 17.29 1.46
CA ARG A 226 7.69 18.39 2.32
C ARG A 226 8.59 19.60 2.19
N ARG A 227 8.02 20.80 2.38
CA ARG A 227 8.80 22.04 2.44
C ARG A 227 9.42 22.17 3.83
N LEU A 228 10.71 22.45 3.88
CA LEU A 228 11.43 22.77 5.09
C LEU A 228 11.14 24.21 5.51
N THR A 229 10.76 24.41 6.77
CA THR A 229 10.48 25.73 7.35
C THR A 229 11.57 26.18 8.31
N ALA A 230 12.22 25.24 8.99
CA ALA A 230 13.35 25.50 9.87
C ALA A 230 14.28 24.30 9.95
N GLN A 231 15.56 24.57 10.21
CA GLN A 231 16.59 23.56 10.38
C GLN A 231 17.62 24.06 11.40
N TYR A 232 17.78 23.33 12.49
CA TYR A 232 18.65 23.73 13.59
C TYR A 232 19.10 22.54 14.43
N LEU A 233 20.21 22.70 15.15
CA LEU A 233 20.65 21.75 16.17
C LEU A 233 20.07 22.16 17.51
N GLU A 234 19.18 21.33 18.05
CA GLU A 234 18.65 21.47 19.40
C GLU A 234 19.63 20.85 20.39
N VAL A 235 20.18 21.67 21.29
CA VAL A 235 21.07 21.22 22.35
C VAL A 235 20.30 21.25 23.67
N GLY A 236 20.00 20.07 24.20
CA GLY A 236 19.28 19.92 25.46
C GLY A 236 20.21 19.85 26.67
N ASN A 237 19.62 19.70 27.86
CA ASN A 237 20.39 19.40 29.07
C ASN A 237 21.11 18.04 28.91
N GLY A 238 22.30 17.88 29.52
CA GLY A 238 23.01 16.60 29.56
C GLY A 238 23.58 16.10 28.21
N GLN A 239 24.35 16.93 27.49
CA GLN A 239 25.02 16.60 26.21
C GLN A 239 24.11 16.09 25.07
N SER A 240 22.79 16.14 25.23
CA SER A 240 21.85 15.80 24.16
C SER A 240 21.98 16.76 22.98
N GLN A 241 21.97 16.20 21.77
CA GLN A 241 22.07 16.93 20.51
C GLN A 241 21.09 16.29 19.53
N GLN A 242 20.03 17.02 19.18
CA GLN A 242 19.03 16.55 18.24
C GLN A 242 18.92 17.52 17.07
N TYR A 243 19.14 17.03 15.86
CA TYR A 243 18.91 17.79 14.66
C TYR A 243 17.41 17.87 14.39
N ARG A 244 16.90 19.08 14.21
CA ARG A 244 15.49 19.33 13.92
C ARG A 244 15.32 19.81 12.49
N MET A 245 14.35 19.23 11.80
CA MET A 245 13.80 19.73 10.54
C MET A 245 12.31 19.94 10.74
N GLU A 246 11.90 21.19 10.78
CA GLU A 246 10.47 21.52 10.76
C GLU A 246 9.98 21.55 9.31
N THR A 247 8.83 20.94 9.05
CA THR A 247 8.32 20.80 7.69
C THR A 247 6.82 21.00 7.60
N GLN A 248 6.38 21.50 6.45
CA GLN A 248 4.97 21.65 6.11
C GLN A 248 4.65 20.95 4.78
N PRO A 249 3.37 20.58 4.54
CA PRO A 249 2.94 20.04 3.26
C PRO A 249 3.33 20.97 2.11
N LEU A 250 3.74 20.39 0.98
CA LEU A 250 4.02 21.11 -0.25
C LEU A 250 2.74 21.14 -1.10
N ALA A 251 1.86 22.11 -0.82
CA ALA A 251 0.47 22.12 -1.31
C ALA A 251 0.33 22.07 -2.84
N GLU A 252 1.27 22.68 -3.57
CA GLU A 252 1.25 22.73 -5.03
C GLU A 252 1.87 21.48 -5.69
N PHE A 253 2.41 20.55 -4.91
CA PHE A 253 3.01 19.32 -5.42
C PHE A 253 1.97 18.22 -5.55
N ASP A 254 1.82 17.68 -6.75
CA ASP A 254 0.93 16.55 -7.01
C ASP A 254 1.51 15.27 -6.40
N ILE A 255 1.17 15.05 -5.13
CA ILE A 255 1.64 13.92 -4.34
C ILE A 255 1.05 12.60 -4.85
N SER A 256 -0.16 12.62 -5.40
CA SER A 256 -0.80 11.42 -5.94
C SER A 256 -0.07 10.93 -7.17
N ALA A 257 0.21 11.83 -8.11
CA ALA A 257 1.03 11.50 -9.27
C ALA A 257 2.46 11.11 -8.88
N PHE A 258 3.00 11.68 -7.79
CA PHE A 258 4.30 11.25 -7.26
C PHE A 258 4.28 9.79 -6.81
N TYR A 259 3.36 9.36 -5.96
CA TYR A 259 3.31 7.95 -5.53
C TYR A 259 3.08 6.97 -6.68
N LEU A 260 2.28 7.34 -7.69
CA LEU A 260 2.14 6.54 -8.92
C LEU A 260 3.46 6.43 -9.70
N ARG A 261 4.24 7.51 -9.80
CA ARG A 261 5.58 7.43 -10.41
C ARG A 261 6.55 6.62 -9.55
N VAL A 262 6.48 6.73 -8.22
CA VAL A 262 7.29 5.89 -7.32
C VAL A 262 6.95 4.42 -7.53
N SER A 263 5.67 4.04 -7.60
CA SER A 263 5.29 2.65 -7.82
C SER A 263 5.73 2.11 -9.18
N ALA A 264 5.88 2.95 -10.20
CA ALA A 264 6.43 2.59 -11.50
C ALA A 264 7.96 2.39 -11.49
N GLU A 265 8.67 3.12 -10.64
CA GLU A 265 10.14 3.01 -10.48
C GLU A 265 10.56 1.89 -9.51
N LEU A 266 9.63 1.44 -8.65
CA LEU A 266 9.86 0.33 -7.73
C LEU A 266 9.96 -1.00 -8.50
N PRO A 267 10.73 -1.98 -7.99
CA PRO A 267 10.77 -3.32 -8.57
C PRO A 267 9.45 -4.07 -8.37
N GLU A 268 9.23 -5.11 -9.18
CA GLU A 268 7.96 -5.88 -9.20
C GLU A 268 7.58 -6.50 -7.85
N TRP A 269 8.55 -6.72 -6.95
CA TRP A 269 8.34 -7.29 -5.62
C TRP A 269 8.05 -6.23 -4.54
N ALA A 270 7.86 -4.96 -4.93
CA ALA A 270 7.59 -3.83 -4.04
C ALA A 270 6.31 -3.08 -4.44
N PHE A 271 5.59 -2.61 -3.42
CA PHE A 271 4.23 -2.09 -3.51
C PHE A 271 4.05 -0.90 -2.56
N ILE A 272 3.05 -0.06 -2.82
CA ILE A 272 2.64 1.00 -1.89
C ILE A 272 1.16 0.79 -1.55
N PHE A 273 0.85 0.52 -0.30
CA PHE A 273 -0.53 0.54 0.19
C PHE A 273 -0.95 1.97 0.54
N VAL A 274 -2.17 2.34 0.18
CA VAL A 274 -2.83 3.56 0.63
C VAL A 274 -4.24 3.25 1.13
N GLY A 275 -4.50 3.63 2.39
CA GLY A 275 -5.82 3.54 3.00
C GLY A 275 -6.81 4.56 2.41
N SER A 276 -8.09 4.23 2.47
CA SER A 276 -9.19 5.00 1.86
C SER A 276 -9.46 6.37 2.49
N GLU A 277 -8.93 6.61 3.70
CA GLU A 277 -9.06 7.85 4.47
C GLU A 277 -7.71 8.60 4.59
N ASN A 278 -6.70 8.25 3.78
CA ASN A 278 -5.40 8.90 3.84
C ASN A 278 -5.50 10.37 3.37
N ALA A 279 -5.08 11.31 4.22
CA ALA A 279 -5.19 12.74 3.92
C ALA A 279 -4.12 13.27 2.95
N VAL A 280 -3.07 12.48 2.66
CA VAL A 280 -1.98 12.86 1.76
C VAL A 280 -2.28 12.39 0.34
N TYR A 281 -2.58 11.10 0.17
CA TYR A 281 -3.05 10.50 -1.05
C TYR A 281 -4.51 10.15 -0.83
N ASP A 282 -5.44 11.08 -1.14
CA ASP A 282 -6.88 10.94 -0.89
C ASP A 282 -7.53 10.06 -1.97
N PRO A 283 -7.59 8.72 -1.78
CA PRO A 283 -7.92 7.84 -2.88
C PRO A 283 -9.43 7.59 -2.96
N VAL A 284 -10.19 7.97 -1.92
CA VAL A 284 -11.61 7.67 -1.67
C VAL A 284 -11.93 6.16 -1.54
N VAL A 285 -11.15 5.30 -2.18
CA VAL A 285 -11.15 3.84 -2.07
C VAL A 285 -9.75 3.38 -1.67
N PRO A 286 -9.57 2.29 -0.90
CA PRO A 286 -8.23 1.83 -0.59
C PRO A 286 -7.58 1.27 -1.86
N VAL A 287 -6.26 1.44 -2.00
CA VAL A 287 -5.51 0.99 -3.18
C VAL A 287 -4.17 0.38 -2.79
N VAL A 288 -3.70 -0.55 -3.62
CA VAL A 288 -2.29 -0.95 -3.67
C VAL A 288 -1.72 -0.45 -4.99
N LEU A 289 -0.69 0.39 -4.93
CA LEU A 289 0.01 0.87 -6.10
C LEU A 289 1.14 -0.10 -6.46
N HIS A 290 1.19 -0.49 -7.73
CA HIS A 290 2.17 -1.43 -8.25
C HIS A 290 2.48 -1.13 -9.71
N GLN A 291 3.75 -0.97 -10.06
CA GLN A 291 4.20 -0.76 -11.45
C GLN A 291 3.43 0.37 -12.19
N GLY A 292 3.15 1.46 -11.49
CA GLY A 292 2.42 2.61 -12.05
C GLY A 292 0.90 2.42 -12.18
N GLN A 293 0.35 1.36 -11.61
CA GLN A 293 -1.08 1.03 -11.65
C GLN A 293 -1.70 1.02 -10.26
N GLU A 294 -3.01 1.23 -10.20
CA GLU A 294 -3.81 1.06 -8.98
C GLU A 294 -4.48 -0.31 -9.00
N LEU A 295 -4.22 -1.09 -7.96
CA LEU A 295 -4.90 -2.35 -7.70
C LEU A 295 -5.97 -2.10 -6.64
N PHE A 296 -7.22 -2.39 -6.99
CA PHE A 296 -8.37 -2.14 -6.13
C PHE A 296 -8.76 -3.37 -5.30
N PHE A 297 -9.35 -3.12 -4.13
CA PHE A 297 -9.98 -4.14 -3.27
C PHE A 297 -11.38 -4.47 -3.80
N ALA A 298 -11.43 -5.03 -5.01
CA ALA A 298 -12.66 -5.29 -5.74
C ALA A 298 -12.60 -6.61 -6.50
N VAL A 299 -13.71 -7.33 -6.51
CA VAL A 299 -13.85 -8.62 -7.20
C VAL A 299 -15.18 -8.66 -7.97
N PRO A 300 -15.26 -9.32 -9.13
CA PRO A 300 -16.50 -9.39 -9.89
C PRO A 300 -17.59 -10.13 -9.11
N GLY A 301 -18.74 -9.48 -8.92
CA GLY A 301 -19.94 -10.12 -8.40
C GLY A 301 -20.46 -11.19 -9.38
N THR A 302 -21.06 -12.25 -8.86
CA THR A 302 -21.77 -13.20 -9.70
C THR A 302 -22.94 -12.49 -10.38
N ARG A 303 -23.13 -12.69 -11.69
CA ARG A 303 -24.32 -12.17 -12.39
C ARG A 303 -25.56 -12.70 -11.67
N GLN A 304 -26.27 -11.84 -10.96
CA GLN A 304 -27.67 -12.09 -10.65
C GLN A 304 -28.39 -12.11 -11.99
N ARG A 305 -28.78 -13.31 -12.44
CA ARG A 305 -29.68 -13.50 -13.58
C ARG A 305 -31.11 -13.19 -13.15
#